data_AF-A0A7V8VYG6-F1
#
_entry.id   AF-A0A7V8VYG6-F1
#
_cell.length_a   1.000
_cell.length_b   1.000
_cell.length_c   1.000
_cell.angle_alpha   90.00
_cell.angle_beta   90.00
_cell.angle_gamma   90.00
#
_symmetry.space_group_name_H-M   'P 1'
#
loop_
_entity.id
_entity.type
_entity.pdbx_description
1 polymer ?
#
loop_
_entity_poly.entity_id
_entity_poly.type
_entity_poly.pdbx_seq_one_letter_code
_entity_poly.pdbx_strand_id
1 'polypeptide(L)'
;MTDVRHARAVWERLDPNDQIVVHDLALAASELRTVVEIAALTGLPDSVAREVSIRLYRAGMLAREGDTQELAVGAIPRLFLPRELAQVFRRVQDEIDAGDLSDSSLRVLLEMLDDTEIEEAATIWGIRVIPGLRRRGDLIGQILRQVASPERIARVVAERSRFATTIRAALLDAGEVARSRSARRSRRPG
;
A
#
# COMPACT_ATOMS: atom_id res chain seq x y z
N MET A 1 4.56 -10.77 -3.96
CA MET A 1 4.26 -10.03 -2.73
C MET A 1 3.25 -8.95 -3.10
N THR A 2 1.95 -9.25 -3.00
CA THR A 2 0.84 -8.41 -3.52
C THR A 2 0.03 -7.72 -2.41
N ASP A 3 0.36 -7.98 -1.14
CA ASP A 3 -0.35 -7.40 0.00
C ASP A 3 0.34 -6.10 0.45
N VAL A 4 -0.37 -4.97 0.28
CA VAL A 4 0.06 -3.62 0.69
C VAL A 4 0.38 -3.57 2.20
N ARG A 5 -0.34 -4.31 3.04
CA ARG A 5 -0.10 -4.31 4.50
C ARG A 5 1.23 -4.97 4.84
N HIS A 6 1.54 -6.08 4.17
CA HIS A 6 2.83 -6.73 4.32
C HIS A 6 3.96 -5.81 3.82
N ALA A 7 3.75 -5.12 2.69
CA ALA A 7 4.71 -4.17 2.17
C ALA A 7 4.91 -2.96 3.09
N ARG A 8 3.86 -2.46 3.76
CA ARG A 8 3.98 -1.41 4.78
C ARG A 8 4.83 -1.89 5.97
N ALA A 9 4.59 -3.09 6.47
CA ALA A 9 5.41 -3.65 7.55
C ALA A 9 6.86 -3.92 7.12
N VAL A 10 7.11 -4.20 5.84
CA VAL A 10 8.47 -4.26 5.27
C VAL A 10 9.08 -2.86 5.22
N TRP A 11 8.35 -1.89 4.70
CA TRP A 11 8.75 -0.48 4.58
C TRP A 11 9.19 0.12 5.93
N GLU A 12 8.38 -0.08 6.97
CA GLU A 12 8.67 0.42 8.33
C GLU A 12 9.93 -0.21 8.96
N ARG A 13 10.41 -1.34 8.44
CA ARG A 13 11.64 -2.01 8.89
C ARG A 13 12.88 -1.66 8.08
N LEU A 14 12.72 -0.98 6.95
CA LEU A 14 13.85 -0.54 6.13
C LEU A 14 14.62 0.58 6.85
N ASP A 15 15.93 0.59 6.66
CA ASP A 15 16.76 1.74 7.05
C ASP A 15 16.33 2.99 6.25
N PRO A 16 16.48 4.21 6.78
CA PRO A 16 16.13 5.43 6.04
C PRO A 16 16.79 5.53 4.65
N ASN A 17 18.03 5.07 4.49
CA ASN A 17 18.68 5.10 3.17
C ASN A 17 18.10 4.04 2.22
N ASP A 18 17.70 2.90 2.76
CA ASP A 18 17.02 1.85 1.99
C ASP A 18 15.64 2.35 1.52
N GLN A 19 14.91 3.08 2.37
CA GLN A 19 13.65 3.73 2.02
C GLN A 19 13.82 4.75 0.88
N ILE A 20 14.84 5.63 0.97
CA ILE A 20 15.14 6.60 -0.09
C ILE A 20 15.35 5.90 -1.43
N VAL A 21 16.22 4.88 -1.47
CA VAL A 21 16.51 4.14 -2.71
C VAL A 21 15.26 3.46 -3.27
N VAL A 22 14.47 2.79 -2.42
CA VAL A 22 13.23 2.11 -2.87
C VAL A 22 12.20 3.13 -3.36
N HIS A 23 12.00 4.23 -2.65
CA HIS A 23 11.09 5.31 -3.02
C HIS A 23 11.41 5.86 -4.41
N ASP A 24 12.65 6.34 -4.58
CA ASP A 24 13.03 7.03 -5.81
C ASP A 24 13.06 6.08 -7.01
N LEU A 25 13.47 4.82 -6.81
CA LEU A 25 13.36 3.80 -7.85
C LEU A 25 11.91 3.44 -8.19
N ALA A 26 10.99 3.47 -7.22
CA ALA A 26 9.58 3.20 -7.48
C ALA A 26 8.92 4.32 -8.30
N LEU A 27 9.37 5.57 -8.13
CA LEU A 27 8.93 6.72 -8.90
C LEU A 27 9.56 6.82 -10.29
N ALA A 28 10.84 6.44 -10.43
CA ALA A 28 11.63 6.65 -11.65
C ALA A 28 11.37 5.63 -12.79
N ALA A 29 10.21 4.97 -12.80
CA ALA A 29 9.84 3.84 -13.66
C ALA A 29 10.82 2.65 -13.58
N SER A 30 10.44 1.48 -14.11
CA SER A 30 11.26 0.24 -14.04
C SER A 30 12.47 0.27 -14.98
N GLU A 31 13.28 1.32 -14.89
CA GLU A 31 14.51 1.51 -15.64
C GLU A 31 15.69 0.81 -14.96
N LEU A 32 16.55 0.22 -15.79
CA LEU A 32 17.80 -0.39 -15.34
C LEU A 32 18.82 0.70 -15.03
N ARG A 33 19.38 0.69 -13.82
CA ARG A 33 20.34 1.69 -13.32
C ARG A 33 21.58 1.06 -12.71
N THR A 34 22.74 1.58 -13.03
CA THR A 34 23.99 1.32 -12.31
C THR A 34 23.94 1.94 -10.91
N VAL A 35 24.85 1.50 -10.02
CA VAL A 35 24.95 2.07 -8.66
C VAL A 35 25.23 3.57 -8.69
N VAL A 36 26.01 4.07 -9.66
CA VAL A 36 26.30 5.50 -9.80
C VAL A 36 25.05 6.28 -10.22
N GLU A 37 24.25 5.73 -11.14
CA GLU A 37 22.96 6.33 -11.51
C GLU A 37 21.95 6.30 -10.35
N ILE A 38 21.99 5.27 -9.50
CA ILE A 38 21.18 5.21 -8.26
C ILE A 38 21.64 6.27 -7.26
N ALA A 39 22.94 6.44 -7.06
CA ALA A 39 23.49 7.50 -6.19
C ALA A 39 23.05 8.89 -6.66
N ALA A 40 23.16 9.15 -7.97
CA ALA A 40 22.72 10.40 -8.57
C ALA A 40 21.19 10.63 -8.43
N LEU A 41 20.39 9.57 -8.62
CA LEU A 41 18.93 9.64 -8.48
C LEU A 41 18.51 10.00 -7.05
N THR A 42 19.19 9.43 -6.06
CA THR A 42 18.81 9.48 -4.64
C THR A 42 19.51 10.59 -3.86
N GLY A 43 20.51 11.24 -4.47
CA GLY A 43 21.38 12.21 -3.80
C GLY A 43 22.29 11.59 -2.73
N LEU A 44 22.36 10.27 -2.62
CA LEU A 44 23.22 9.58 -1.67
C LEU A 44 24.68 9.55 -2.17
N PRO A 45 25.68 9.56 -1.26
CA PRO A 45 27.07 9.31 -1.64
C PRO A 45 27.24 7.93 -2.29
N ASP A 46 28.10 7.81 -3.31
CA ASP A 46 28.34 6.57 -4.05
C ASP A 46 28.63 5.34 -3.17
N SER A 47 29.39 5.52 -2.07
CA SER A 47 29.68 4.46 -1.12
C SER A 47 28.43 3.97 -0.40
N VAL A 48 27.56 4.88 0.03
CA VAL A 48 26.29 4.59 0.69
C VAL A 48 25.32 3.93 -0.28
N ALA A 49 25.17 4.50 -1.48
CA ALA A 49 24.32 3.94 -2.53
C ALA A 49 24.74 2.51 -2.89
N ARG A 50 26.04 2.22 -2.92
CA ARG A 50 26.58 0.87 -3.14
C ARG A 50 26.19 -0.09 -2.02
N GLU A 51 26.39 0.30 -0.76
CA GLU A 51 26.05 -0.54 0.39
C GLU A 51 24.55 -0.83 0.45
N VAL A 52 23.71 0.20 0.26
CA VAL A 52 22.24 0.07 0.19
C VAL A 52 21.84 -0.87 -0.94
N SER A 53 22.38 -0.66 -2.15
CA SER A 53 22.07 -1.51 -3.32
C SER A 53 22.40 -2.99 -3.07
N ILE A 54 23.54 -3.28 -2.42
CA ILE A 54 23.93 -4.65 -2.05
C ILE A 54 22.93 -5.25 -1.04
N ARG A 55 22.54 -4.49 -0.01
CA ARG A 55 21.57 -4.96 0.99
C ARG A 55 20.22 -5.26 0.35
N LEU A 56 19.68 -4.32 -0.42
CA LEU A 56 18.39 -4.46 -1.09
C LEU A 56 18.39 -5.59 -2.13
N TYR A 57 19.48 -5.78 -2.88
CA TYR A 57 19.64 -6.92 -3.77
C TYR A 57 19.65 -8.26 -3.00
N ARG A 58 20.42 -8.36 -1.91
CA ARG A 58 20.44 -9.56 -1.05
C ARG A 58 19.09 -9.84 -0.38
N ALA A 59 18.32 -8.80 -0.07
CA ALA A 59 16.96 -8.90 0.44
C ALA A 59 15.93 -9.29 -0.63
N GLY A 60 16.33 -9.42 -1.90
CA GLY A 60 15.45 -9.74 -3.02
C GLY A 60 14.53 -8.59 -3.44
N MET A 61 14.86 -7.36 -3.04
CA MET A 61 14.09 -6.17 -3.41
C MET A 61 14.57 -5.57 -4.73
N LEU A 62 15.87 -5.59 -4.99
CA LEU A 62 16.42 -5.22 -6.30
C LEU A 62 16.72 -6.48 -7.10
N ALA A 63 16.47 -6.41 -8.41
CA ALA A 63 16.88 -7.41 -9.38
C ALA A 63 17.98 -6.83 -10.28
N ARG A 64 18.77 -7.71 -10.90
CA ARG A 64 19.83 -7.31 -11.83
C ARG A 64 19.42 -7.65 -13.27
N GLU A 65 19.90 -6.84 -14.21
CA GLU A 65 19.83 -7.17 -15.63
C GLU A 65 20.39 -8.58 -15.88
N GLY A 66 19.61 -9.42 -16.55
CA GLY A 66 20.01 -10.78 -16.88
C GLY A 66 20.27 -11.66 -15.65
N ASP A 67 19.41 -11.65 -14.62
CA ASP A 67 19.54 -12.57 -13.46
C ASP A 67 19.57 -14.08 -13.83
N THR A 68 19.34 -14.44 -15.10
CA THR A 68 19.52 -15.79 -15.65
C THR A 68 20.75 -15.96 -16.55
N GLN A 69 21.52 -14.91 -16.84
CA GLN A 69 22.74 -14.94 -17.65
C GLN A 69 23.93 -14.38 -16.87
N GLU A 70 25.07 -15.04 -16.98
CA GLU A 70 26.33 -14.50 -16.44
C GLU A 70 26.66 -13.18 -17.15
N LEU A 71 26.99 -12.15 -16.36
CA LEU A 71 27.49 -10.90 -16.93
C LEU A 71 28.84 -11.17 -17.60
N ALA A 72 29.05 -10.58 -18.77
CA ALA A 72 30.36 -10.58 -19.40
C ALA A 72 31.39 -9.96 -18.45
N VAL A 73 32.61 -10.52 -18.44
CA VAL A 73 33.72 -10.02 -17.62
C VAL A 73 33.97 -8.54 -17.94
N GLY A 74 33.85 -7.68 -16.93
CA GLY A 74 34.02 -6.23 -17.05
C GLY A 74 32.73 -5.42 -17.29
N ALA A 75 31.57 -6.07 -17.45
CA ALA A 75 30.28 -5.36 -17.54
C ALA A 75 29.86 -4.78 -16.19
N ILE A 76 29.34 -3.55 -16.20
CA ILE A 76 28.81 -2.89 -15.00
C ILE A 76 27.39 -3.42 -14.74
N PRO A 77 27.10 -4.00 -13.56
CA PRO A 77 25.78 -4.50 -13.26
C PRO A 77 24.76 -3.36 -13.21
N ARG A 78 23.64 -3.53 -13.91
CA ARG A 78 22.47 -2.65 -13.81
C ARG A 78 21.42 -3.32 -12.94
N LEU A 79 20.85 -2.54 -12.03
CA LEU A 79 19.85 -2.95 -11.05
C LEU A 79 18.54 -2.24 -11.33
N PHE A 80 17.43 -2.85 -10.94
CA PHE A 80 16.11 -2.24 -11.00
C PHE A 80 15.24 -2.74 -9.85
N LEU A 81 14.21 -1.96 -9.52
CA LEU A 81 13.12 -2.41 -8.66
C LEU A 81 12.09 -3.12 -9.55
N PRO A 82 11.81 -4.43 -9.33
CA PRO A 82 10.77 -5.15 -10.05
C PRO A 82 9.44 -4.40 -10.04
N ARG A 83 8.72 -4.43 -11.16
CA ARG A 83 7.52 -3.61 -11.39
C ARG A 83 6.46 -3.82 -10.32
N GLU A 84 6.28 -5.06 -9.90
CA GLU A 84 5.30 -5.46 -8.89
C GLU A 84 5.65 -4.85 -7.53
N LEU A 85 6.94 -4.84 -7.16
CA LEU A 85 7.41 -4.20 -5.93
C LEU A 85 7.28 -2.68 -6.02
N ALA A 86 7.64 -2.08 -7.15
CA ALA A 86 7.50 -0.64 -7.38
C ALA A 86 6.03 -0.17 -7.29
N GLN A 87 5.08 -0.95 -7.79
CA GLN A 87 3.65 -0.66 -7.65
C GLN A 87 3.20 -0.69 -6.20
N VAL A 88 3.58 -1.73 -5.44
CA VAL A 88 3.16 -1.86 -4.05
C VAL A 88 3.81 -0.81 -3.15
N PHE A 89 5.09 -0.45 -3.35
CA PHE A 89 5.74 0.60 -2.55
C PHE A 89 5.23 2.00 -2.87
N ARG A 90 4.90 2.31 -4.13
CA ARG A 90 4.18 3.56 -4.44
C ARG A 90 2.86 3.67 -3.69
N ARG A 91 2.11 2.56 -3.62
CA ARG A 91 0.86 2.52 -2.87
C ARG A 91 1.05 2.80 -1.38
N VAL A 92 2.11 2.25 -0.78
CA VAL A 92 2.48 2.53 0.61
C VAL A 92 2.84 4.01 0.78
N GLN A 93 3.57 4.60 -0.17
CA GLN A 93 3.92 6.02 -0.11
C GLN A 93 2.68 6.92 -0.23
N ASP A 94 1.77 6.62 -1.16
CA ASP A 94 0.51 7.35 -1.29
C ASP A 94 -0.30 7.32 0.03
N GLU A 95 -0.28 6.18 0.74
CA GLU A 95 -0.93 6.03 2.05
C GLU A 95 -0.24 6.85 3.14
N ILE A 96 1.10 6.92 3.14
CA ILE A 96 1.88 7.73 4.07
C ILE A 96 1.63 9.22 3.82
N ASP A 97 1.65 9.65 2.56
CA ASP A 97 1.46 11.04 2.14
C ASP A 97 0.04 11.52 2.41
N ALA A 98 -0.96 10.64 2.30
CA ALA A 98 -2.34 10.94 2.68
C ALA A 98 -2.51 11.20 4.19
N GLY A 99 -1.59 10.75 5.03
CA GLY A 99 -1.56 11.04 6.46
C GLY A 99 -2.69 10.38 7.27
N ASP A 100 -3.13 11.05 8.33
CA ASP A 100 -4.21 10.54 9.19
C ASP A 100 -5.59 10.75 8.53
N LEU A 101 -6.19 9.64 8.12
CA LEU A 101 -7.52 9.59 7.49
C LEU A 101 -8.62 9.14 8.46
N SER A 102 -8.37 9.09 9.77
CA SER A 102 -9.32 8.58 10.77
C SER A 102 -10.67 9.31 10.77
N ASP A 103 -10.69 10.59 10.44
CA ASP A 103 -11.90 11.42 10.31
C ASP A 103 -12.49 11.45 8.88
N SER A 104 -11.86 10.75 7.93
CA SER A 104 -12.33 10.71 6.54
C SER A 104 -13.58 9.84 6.40
N SER A 105 -14.52 10.29 5.57
CA SER A 105 -15.71 9.49 5.25
C SER A 105 -15.33 8.21 4.50
N LEU A 106 -16.08 7.13 4.68
CA LEU A 106 -15.86 5.87 3.96
C LEU A 106 -15.85 6.06 2.43
N ARG A 107 -16.63 7.03 1.92
CA ARG A 107 -16.61 7.39 0.49
C ARG A 107 -15.22 7.85 0.04
N VAL A 108 -14.61 8.76 0.81
CA VAL A 108 -13.26 9.29 0.52
C VAL A 108 -12.25 8.14 0.54
N LEU A 109 -12.33 7.26 1.54
CA LEU A 109 -11.45 6.09 1.64
C LEU A 109 -11.60 5.14 0.43
N LEU A 110 -12.82 4.89 -0.02
CA LEU A 110 -13.07 4.09 -1.22
C LEU A 110 -12.55 4.80 -2.48
N GLU A 111 -12.69 6.12 -2.57
CA GLU A 111 -12.19 6.90 -3.71
C GLU A 111 -10.66 6.88 -3.84
N MET A 112 -9.93 6.54 -2.76
CA MET A 112 -8.48 6.34 -2.78
C MET A 112 -8.02 4.95 -3.24
N LEU A 113 -8.91 3.96 -3.31
CA LEU A 113 -8.58 2.61 -3.76
C LEU A 113 -8.25 2.62 -5.27
N ASP A 114 -7.40 1.73 -5.79
CA ASP A 114 -7.32 1.60 -7.25
C ASP A 114 -8.56 0.86 -7.81
N ASP A 115 -8.66 0.72 -9.14
CA ASP A 115 -9.82 0.07 -9.75
C ASP A 115 -9.88 -1.43 -9.44
N THR A 116 -8.73 -2.10 -9.32
CA THR A 116 -8.65 -3.52 -8.94
C THR A 116 -9.13 -3.71 -7.51
N GLU A 117 -8.64 -2.87 -6.59
CA GLU A 117 -9.04 -2.87 -5.18
C GLU A 117 -10.55 -2.60 -5.01
N ILE A 118 -11.14 -1.70 -5.82
CA ILE A 118 -12.60 -1.45 -5.81
C ILE A 118 -13.39 -2.64 -6.35
N GLU A 119 -12.92 -3.29 -7.40
CA GLU A 119 -13.54 -4.48 -7.97
C GLU A 119 -13.50 -5.67 -6.99
N GLU A 120 -12.37 -5.86 -6.31
CA GLU A 120 -12.21 -6.85 -5.25
C GLU A 120 -13.14 -6.55 -4.06
N ALA A 121 -13.18 -5.30 -3.60
CA ALA A 121 -14.09 -4.87 -2.55
C ALA A 121 -15.55 -5.13 -2.94
N ALA A 122 -15.96 -4.76 -4.15
CA ALA A 122 -17.31 -5.02 -4.65
C ALA A 122 -17.64 -6.51 -4.63
N THR A 123 -16.71 -7.36 -5.06
CA THR A 123 -16.85 -8.82 -5.01
C THR A 123 -17.02 -9.33 -3.57
N ILE A 124 -16.25 -8.82 -2.62
CA ILE A 124 -16.38 -9.15 -1.19
C ILE A 124 -17.78 -8.78 -0.66
N TRP A 125 -18.34 -7.66 -1.10
CA TRP A 125 -19.69 -7.23 -0.75
C TRP A 125 -20.80 -7.98 -1.50
N GLY A 126 -20.43 -8.95 -2.35
CA GLY A 126 -21.33 -9.77 -3.15
C GLY A 126 -21.97 -9.02 -4.32
N ILE A 127 -21.31 -7.96 -4.80
CA ILE A 127 -21.66 -7.25 -6.03
C ILE A 127 -21.02 -8.00 -7.19
N ARG A 128 -21.80 -8.31 -8.22
CA ARG A 128 -21.28 -8.97 -9.42
C ARG A 128 -20.45 -7.99 -10.25
N VAL A 129 -19.15 -8.20 -10.29
CA VAL A 129 -18.21 -7.41 -11.07
C VAL A 129 -17.90 -8.12 -12.39
N ILE A 130 -17.85 -7.34 -13.47
CA ILE A 130 -17.21 -7.73 -14.74
C ILE A 130 -16.07 -6.72 -14.92
N PRO A 131 -14.79 -7.16 -14.92
CA PRO A 131 -13.65 -6.27 -14.95
C PRO A 131 -13.71 -5.26 -16.10
N GLY A 132 -13.45 -3.99 -15.80
CA GLY A 132 -13.38 -2.91 -16.80
C GLY A 132 -14.71 -2.49 -17.45
N LEU A 133 -15.84 -3.14 -17.12
CA LEU A 133 -17.15 -2.81 -17.70
C LEU A 133 -17.96 -1.83 -16.84
N ARG A 134 -17.66 -1.76 -15.54
CA ARG A 134 -18.40 -0.94 -14.56
C ARG A 134 -17.62 0.33 -14.26
N ARG A 135 -18.33 1.46 -14.15
CA ARG A 135 -17.70 2.70 -13.69
C ARG A 135 -17.40 2.61 -12.20
N ARG A 136 -16.22 3.08 -11.80
CA ARG A 136 -15.77 3.17 -10.42
C ARG A 136 -16.82 3.77 -9.47
N GLY A 137 -17.42 4.90 -9.84
CA GLY A 137 -18.45 5.57 -9.02
C GLY A 137 -19.69 4.71 -8.76
N ASP A 138 -20.07 3.84 -9.70
CA ASP A 138 -21.21 2.94 -9.54
C ASP A 138 -20.92 1.82 -8.54
N LEU A 139 -19.69 1.29 -8.56
CA LEU A 139 -19.22 0.27 -7.62
C LEU A 139 -19.14 0.85 -6.21
N ILE A 140 -18.54 2.04 -6.04
CA ILE A 140 -18.47 2.75 -4.76
C ILE A 140 -19.88 2.99 -4.20
N GLY A 141 -20.80 3.49 -5.03
CA GLY A 141 -22.18 3.73 -4.61
C GLY A 141 -22.91 2.45 -4.18
N GLN A 142 -22.66 1.32 -4.85
CA GLN A 142 -23.22 0.02 -4.47
C GLN A 142 -22.63 -0.51 -3.16
N ILE A 143 -21.32 -0.42 -2.98
CA ILE A 143 -20.64 -0.82 -1.74
C ILE A 143 -21.21 -0.04 -0.55
N LEU A 144 -21.32 1.29 -0.67
CA LEU A 144 -21.87 2.14 0.39
C LEU A 144 -23.30 1.74 0.79
N ARG A 145 -24.14 1.35 -0.19
CA ARG A 145 -25.49 0.83 0.10
C ARG A 145 -25.47 -0.50 0.85
N GLN A 146 -24.53 -1.39 0.53
CA GLN A 146 -24.39 -2.66 1.23
C GLN A 146 -23.87 -2.47 2.66
N VAL A 147 -22.92 -1.56 2.87
CA VAL A 147 -22.37 -1.21 4.19
C VAL A 147 -23.44 -0.59 5.09
N ALA A 148 -24.44 0.09 4.53
CA ALA A 148 -25.53 0.66 5.32
C ALA A 148 -26.47 -0.40 5.96
N SER A 149 -26.38 -1.68 5.57
CA SER A 149 -27.17 -2.78 6.17
C SER A 149 -26.36 -3.52 7.24
N PRO A 150 -26.76 -3.46 8.53
CA PRO A 150 -26.09 -4.17 9.62
C PRO A 150 -26.02 -5.69 9.40
N GLU A 151 -27.07 -6.28 8.82
CA GLU A 151 -27.17 -7.72 8.53
C GLU A 151 -26.16 -8.12 7.45
N ARG A 152 -25.96 -7.26 6.44
CA ARG A 152 -24.98 -7.49 5.40
C ARG A 152 -23.55 -7.42 5.95
N ILE A 153 -23.26 -6.44 6.81
CA ILE A 153 -21.96 -6.35 7.50
C ILE A 153 -21.72 -7.62 8.35
N ALA A 154 -22.72 -8.07 9.12
CA ALA A 154 -22.65 -9.31 9.91
C ALA A 154 -22.29 -10.53 9.05
N ARG A 155 -22.96 -10.68 7.90
CA ARG A 155 -22.72 -11.78 6.97
C ARG A 155 -21.32 -11.75 6.36
N VAL A 156 -20.92 -10.61 5.80
CA VAL A 156 -19.60 -10.45 5.17
C VAL A 156 -18.48 -10.71 6.18
N VAL A 157 -18.64 -10.29 7.44
CA VAL A 157 -17.62 -10.52 8.48
C VAL A 157 -17.59 -11.99 8.92
N ALA A 158 -18.75 -12.62 9.08
CA ALA A 158 -18.84 -14.03 9.46
C ALA A 158 -18.29 -14.99 8.40
N GLU A 159 -18.43 -14.64 7.12
CA GLU A 159 -17.87 -15.38 5.98
C GLU A 159 -16.36 -15.17 5.80
N ARG A 160 -15.73 -14.33 6.63
CA ARG A 160 -14.29 -14.01 6.54
C ARG A 160 -13.53 -14.55 7.76
N SER A 161 -12.21 -14.59 7.64
CA SER A 161 -11.32 -15.18 8.65
C SER A 161 -11.59 -14.65 10.06
N ARG A 162 -11.29 -15.43 11.10
CA ARG A 162 -11.42 -15.00 12.52
C ARG A 162 -10.78 -13.64 12.79
N PHE A 163 -9.72 -13.30 12.05
CA PHE A 163 -9.04 -12.01 12.09
C PHE A 163 -9.93 -10.82 11.67
N ALA A 164 -10.79 -10.99 10.66
CA ALA A 164 -11.74 -9.95 10.23
C ALA A 164 -12.78 -9.65 11.32
N THR A 165 -13.23 -10.67 12.05
CA THR A 165 -14.10 -10.53 13.20
C THR A 165 -13.42 -9.76 14.34
N THR A 166 -12.15 -10.07 14.62
CA THR A 166 -11.35 -9.36 15.62
C THR A 166 -11.16 -7.88 15.27
N ILE A 167 -10.82 -7.57 14.02
CA ILE A 167 -10.68 -6.18 13.55
C ILE A 167 -12.00 -5.43 13.71
N ARG A 168 -13.13 -6.04 13.32
CA ARG A 168 -14.44 -5.40 13.50
C ARG A 168 -14.74 -5.09 14.96
N ALA A 169 -14.47 -6.02 15.88
CA ALA A 169 -14.68 -5.80 17.30
C ALA A 169 -13.85 -4.62 17.80
N ALA A 170 -12.56 -4.55 17.41
CA ALA A 170 -11.68 -3.44 17.75
C ALA A 170 -12.16 -2.09 17.18
N LEU A 171 -12.66 -2.07 15.94
CA LEU A 171 -13.20 -0.86 15.31
C LEU A 171 -14.48 -0.36 15.98
N LEU A 172 -15.37 -1.27 16.38
CA LEU A 172 -16.59 -0.91 17.11
C LEU A 172 -16.26 -0.30 18.48
N ASP A 173 -15.34 -0.92 19.21
CA ASP A 173 -14.86 -0.43 20.51
C ASP A 173 -14.21 0.96 20.38
N ALA A 174 -13.31 1.12 19.42
CA ALA A 174 -12.68 2.42 19.12
C ALA A 174 -13.71 3.50 18.71
N GLY A 175 -14.71 3.13 17.91
CA GLY A 175 -15.79 4.03 17.49
C GLY A 175 -16.73 4.45 18.62
N GLU A 176 -16.93 3.62 19.63
CA GLU A 176 -17.67 3.98 20.85
C GLU A 176 -16.86 4.93 21.75
N VAL A 177 -15.56 4.70 21.86
CA VAL A 177 -14.64 5.59 22.59
C VAL A 177 -14.57 6.98 21.93
N ALA A 178 -14.48 7.05 20.59
CA ALA A 178 -14.46 8.31 19.86
C ALA A 178 -15.77 9.12 20.03
N ARG A 179 -16.93 8.45 19.91
CA ARG A 179 -18.25 9.07 20.15
C ARG A 179 -18.41 9.59 21.58
N SER A 180 -17.91 8.85 22.56
CA SER A 180 -17.94 9.23 23.98
C SER A 180 -17.05 10.46 24.30
N ARG A 181 -15.90 10.58 23.62
CA ARG A 181 -15.00 11.74 23.76
C ARG A 181 -15.58 12.99 23.10
N SER A 182 -16.19 12.86 21.93
CA SER A 182 -16.87 13.97 21.24
C SER A 182 -18.04 14.52 22.07
N ALA A 183 -18.88 13.64 22.63
CA ALA A 183 -20.00 14.01 23.50
C ALA A 183 -19.59 14.68 24.82
N ARG A 184 -18.38 14.40 25.34
CA ARG A 184 -17.82 15.09 26.52
C ARG A 184 -17.24 16.47 26.18
N ARG A 185 -16.70 16.65 24.97
CA ARG A 185 -16.19 17.95 24.48
C ARG A 185 -17.32 18.95 24.22
N SER A 186 -18.48 18.50 23.75
CA SER A 186 -19.65 19.35 23.49
C SER A 186 -20.44 19.75 24.74
N ARG A 187 -20.08 19.23 25.93
CA ARG A 187 -20.79 19.44 27.21
C ARG A 187 -20.06 20.32 28.22
N ARG A 188 -18.95 20.98 27.84
CA ARG A 188 -18.35 22.05 28.67
C ARG A 188 -19.08 23.37 28.35
N PRO A 189 -19.90 23.93 29.26
CA PRO A 189 -20.28 25.33 29.16
C PRO A 189 -19.07 26.19 29.52
N GLY A 190 -18.91 27.32 28.83
CA GLY A 190 -17.97 28.38 29.20
C GLY A 190 -18.38 29.07 30.49
#